data_AF-A0A940R600-F1
#
_entry.id   AF-A0A940R600-F1
#
_cell.length_a   1.000
_cell.length_b   1.000
_cell.length_c   1.000
_cell.angle_alpha   90.00
_cell.angle_beta   90.00
_cell.angle_gamma   90.00
#
_symmetry.space_group_name_H-M   'P 1'
#
loop_
_entity.id
_entity.type
_entity.pdbx_description
1 polymer ?
#
loop_
_entity_poly.entity_id
_entity_poly.type
_entity_poly.pdbx_seq_one_letter_code
_entity_poly.pdbx_strand_id
1 'polypeptide(L)'
;MITKVADVATLVAAGKADPKPVFGEIRAFAASGDWKVREVAATVLVELSKKHPDAVIAELRTWSRASDENVRRASSEGLRGLARTRFESVVPILETLNADASPYVRKSVANLLRDGGKKNPMLVLDTCERWLRISGGDANTRWIVTHGLAKIRETEPQKVAALLVPLPEKKPAAKRAPARKQ
;
A
#
# COMPACT_ATOMS: atom_id res chain seq x y z
N MET A 1 17.89 22.63 -6.03
CA MET A 1 17.43 21.82 -4.87
C MET A 1 15.95 21.51 -5.11
N ILE A 2 15.53 20.25 -5.12
CA ILE A 2 14.14 19.86 -5.34
C ILE A 2 13.43 19.80 -3.99
N THR A 3 12.42 20.63 -3.81
CA THR A 3 11.66 20.74 -2.55
C THR A 3 10.15 20.76 -2.75
N LYS A 4 9.69 21.08 -3.96
CA LYS A 4 8.28 21.16 -4.34
C LYS A 4 8.09 20.74 -5.80
N VAL A 5 6.86 20.37 -6.17
CA VAL A 5 6.51 19.94 -7.53
C VAL A 5 6.83 21.00 -8.60
N ALA A 6 6.75 22.28 -8.24
CA ALA A 6 7.11 23.38 -9.14
C ALA A 6 8.58 23.32 -9.60
N ASP A 7 9.47 22.72 -8.79
CA ASP A 7 10.88 22.56 -9.14
C ASP A 7 11.10 21.50 -10.24
N VAL A 8 10.07 20.69 -10.53
CA VAL A 8 10.08 19.61 -11.54
C VAL A 8 8.93 19.76 -12.53
N ALA A 9 8.51 21.00 -12.80
CA ALA A 9 7.36 21.29 -13.69
C ALA A 9 7.51 20.68 -15.09
N THR A 10 8.72 20.72 -15.66
CA THR A 10 9.02 20.12 -16.97
C THR A 10 8.81 18.61 -16.96
N LEU A 11 9.23 17.92 -15.90
CA LEU A 11 9.03 16.48 -15.72
C LEU A 11 7.54 16.14 -15.62
N VAL A 12 6.77 16.95 -14.88
CA VAL A 12 5.31 16.78 -14.76
C VAL A 12 4.63 16.98 -16.12
N ALA A 13 5.01 18.02 -16.87
CA ALA A 13 4.44 18.30 -18.19
C ALA A 13 4.74 17.15 -19.17
N ALA A 14 5.99 16.68 -19.21
CA ALA A 14 6.40 15.53 -20.01
C ALA A 14 5.61 14.27 -19.62
N GLY A 15 5.52 13.95 -18.32
CA GLY A 15 4.78 12.79 -17.83
C GLY A 15 3.27 12.87 -18.10
N LYS A 16 2.68 14.07 -18.13
CA LYS A 16 1.28 14.27 -18.52
C LYS A 16 1.08 14.06 -20.02
N ALA A 17 2.10 14.22 -20.85
CA ALA A 17 2.04 13.86 -22.27
C ALA A 17 2.19 12.34 -22.45
N ASP A 18 3.28 11.77 -21.93
CA ASP A 18 3.54 10.33 -21.87
C ASP A 18 4.29 9.99 -20.57
N PRO A 19 3.73 9.17 -19.66
CA PRO A 19 4.35 8.89 -18.38
C PRO A 19 5.52 7.89 -18.49
N LYS A 20 5.58 7.06 -19.54
CA LYS A 20 6.56 5.97 -19.62
C LYS A 20 8.01 6.44 -19.59
N PRO A 21 8.43 7.48 -20.35
CA PRO A 21 9.82 7.91 -20.38
C PRO A 21 10.29 8.53 -19.05
N VAL A 22 9.36 9.11 -18.27
CA VAL A 22 9.70 9.85 -17.05
C VAL A 22 9.75 8.98 -15.79
N PHE A 23 9.24 7.74 -15.84
CA PHE A 23 9.22 6.87 -14.67
C PHE A 23 10.61 6.59 -14.10
N GLY A 24 11.65 6.46 -14.93
CA GLY A 24 13.02 6.26 -14.46
C GLY A 24 13.51 7.40 -13.57
N GLU A 25 13.26 8.65 -13.98
CA GLU A 25 13.64 9.83 -13.21
C GLU A 25 12.80 9.98 -11.93
N ILE A 26 11.49 9.76 -12.00
CA ILE A 26 10.61 9.76 -10.83
C ILE A 26 11.06 8.68 -9.83
N ARG A 27 11.50 7.52 -10.32
CA ARG A 27 12.02 6.43 -9.47
C ARG A 27 13.30 6.85 -8.76
N ALA A 28 14.19 7.57 -9.42
CA ALA A 28 15.40 8.12 -8.80
C ALA A 28 15.04 9.12 -7.68
N PHE A 29 14.02 9.96 -7.89
CA PHE A 29 13.52 10.86 -6.84
C PHE A 29 12.90 10.08 -5.67
N ALA A 30 12.14 9.02 -5.95
CA ALA A 30 11.58 8.15 -4.94
C ALA A 30 12.66 7.46 -4.09
N ALA A 31 13.80 7.11 -4.67
CA ALA A 31 14.95 6.49 -3.98
C ALA A 31 15.87 7.51 -3.26
N SER A 32 15.57 8.81 -3.33
CA SER A 32 16.43 9.85 -2.77
C SER A 32 16.58 9.74 -1.25
N GLY A 33 17.78 10.04 -0.74
CA GLY A 33 18.03 10.21 0.71
C GLY A 33 17.28 11.39 1.32
N ASP A 34 16.94 12.41 0.52
CA ASP A 34 16.15 13.57 0.98
C ASP A 34 14.65 13.26 0.93
N TRP A 35 14.01 13.30 2.10
CA TRP A 35 12.58 13.03 2.24
C TRP A 35 11.71 14.01 1.44
N LYS A 36 12.14 15.27 1.26
CA LYS A 36 11.37 16.25 0.47
C LYS A 36 11.31 15.83 -1.00
N VAL A 37 12.41 15.33 -1.54
CA VAL A 37 12.48 14.81 -2.91
C VAL A 37 11.56 13.59 -3.07
N ARG A 38 11.49 12.72 -2.06
CA ARG A 38 10.56 11.58 -2.06
C ARG A 38 9.10 12.00 -2.06
N GLU A 39 8.74 13.03 -1.29
CA GLU A 39 7.37 13.58 -1.32
C GLU A 39 7.04 14.22 -2.68
N VAL A 40 8.00 14.87 -3.33
CA VAL A 40 7.83 15.36 -4.70
C VAL A 40 7.57 14.20 -5.65
N ALA A 41 8.33 13.11 -5.58
CA ALA A 41 8.10 11.92 -6.41
C ALA A 41 6.69 11.35 -6.24
N ALA A 42 6.23 11.18 -5.00
CA ALA A 42 4.88 10.71 -4.71
C ALA A 42 3.80 11.67 -5.26
N THR A 43 4.01 12.98 -5.12
CA THR A 43 3.07 13.99 -5.63
C THR A 43 3.01 14.00 -7.16
N VAL A 44 4.16 13.85 -7.83
CA VAL A 44 4.21 13.72 -9.29
C VAL A 44 3.42 12.48 -9.74
N LEU A 45 3.61 11.33 -9.10
CA LEU A 45 2.83 10.12 -9.40
C LEU A 45 1.32 10.33 -9.23
N VAL A 46 0.90 11.03 -8.18
CA VAL A 46 -0.52 11.40 -7.98
C VAL A 46 -1.01 12.26 -9.13
N GLU A 47 -0.26 13.28 -9.56
CA GLU A 47 -0.65 14.13 -10.69
C GLU A 47 -0.72 13.35 -12.01
N LEU A 48 0.22 12.44 -12.27
CA LEU A 48 0.20 11.62 -13.48
C LEU A 48 -0.97 10.63 -13.48
N SER A 49 -1.30 10.06 -12.31
CA SER A 49 -2.39 9.09 -12.16
C SER A 49 -3.77 9.66 -12.50
N LYS A 50 -3.94 10.99 -12.43
CA LYS A 50 -5.20 11.66 -12.83
C LYS A 50 -5.48 11.54 -14.32
N LYS A 51 -4.43 11.49 -15.16
CA LYS A 51 -4.54 11.42 -16.62
C LYS A 51 -4.21 10.03 -17.17
N HIS A 52 -3.27 9.33 -16.54
CA HIS A 52 -2.73 8.06 -17.00
C HIS A 52 -2.81 6.98 -15.89
N PRO A 53 -4.00 6.71 -15.33
CA PRO A 53 -4.12 5.85 -14.15
C PRO A 53 -3.58 4.45 -14.39
N ASP A 54 -3.89 3.84 -15.54
CA ASP A 54 -3.53 2.44 -15.81
C ASP A 54 -2.02 2.28 -16.02
N ALA A 55 -1.37 3.25 -16.69
CA ALA A 55 0.09 3.26 -16.86
C ALA A 55 0.81 3.44 -15.52
N VAL A 56 0.33 4.34 -14.66
CA VAL A 56 0.90 4.55 -13.32
C VAL A 56 0.69 3.30 -12.45
N ILE A 57 -0.50 2.70 -12.44
CA ILE A 57 -0.76 1.46 -11.70
C ILE A 57 0.15 0.32 -12.18
N ALA A 58 0.33 0.17 -13.49
CA ALA A 58 1.19 -0.87 -14.05
C ALA A 58 2.64 -0.71 -13.59
N GLU A 59 3.18 0.52 -13.62
CA GLU A 59 4.55 0.80 -13.17
C GLU A 59 4.71 0.60 -11.65
N LEU A 60 3.76 1.12 -10.86
CA LEU A 60 3.85 1.04 -9.39
C LEU A 60 3.66 -0.40 -8.88
N ARG A 61 3.00 -1.27 -9.65
CA ARG A 61 3.02 -2.72 -9.39
C ARG A 61 4.42 -3.30 -9.46
N THR A 62 5.28 -2.82 -10.35
CA THR A 62 6.69 -3.25 -10.37
C THR A 62 7.43 -2.69 -9.16
N TRP A 63 7.20 -1.43 -8.81
CA TRP A 63 7.89 -0.75 -7.71
C TRP A 63 7.55 -1.32 -6.33
N SER A 64 6.35 -1.88 -6.14
CA SER A 64 5.99 -2.53 -4.87
C SER A 64 6.84 -3.74 -4.53
N ARG A 65 7.59 -4.29 -5.50
CA ARG A 65 8.53 -5.41 -5.32
C ARG A 65 9.99 -4.95 -5.24
N ALA A 66 10.25 -3.65 -5.22
CA ALA A 66 11.62 -3.13 -5.17
C ALA A 66 12.33 -3.49 -3.86
N SER A 67 13.64 -3.69 -3.92
CA SER A 67 14.47 -3.88 -2.73
C SER A 67 14.50 -2.65 -1.82
N ASP A 68 14.48 -1.46 -2.42
CA ASP A 68 14.46 -0.17 -1.72
C ASP A 68 13.08 0.14 -1.13
N GLU A 69 13.02 0.32 0.19
CA GLU A 69 11.79 0.65 0.91
C GLU A 69 11.17 1.99 0.51
N ASN A 70 11.98 2.96 0.07
CA ASN A 70 11.48 4.26 -0.35
C ASN A 70 10.73 4.14 -1.68
N VAL A 71 11.24 3.32 -2.61
CA VAL A 71 10.58 3.00 -3.87
C VAL A 71 9.29 2.21 -3.61
N ARG A 72 9.31 1.24 -2.69
CA ARG A 72 8.08 0.54 -2.28
C ARG A 72 7.07 1.50 -1.67
N ARG A 73 7.48 2.43 -0.80
CA ARG A 73 6.57 3.45 -0.23
C ARG A 73 5.98 4.34 -1.33
N ALA A 74 6.78 4.75 -2.31
CA ALA A 74 6.26 5.55 -3.42
C ALA A 74 5.18 4.82 -4.22
N SER A 75 5.27 3.48 -4.33
CA SER A 75 4.26 2.66 -5.00
C SER A 75 2.88 2.66 -4.33
N SER A 76 2.80 2.86 -3.01
CA SER A 76 1.53 3.08 -2.32
C SER A 76 1.15 4.56 -2.25
N GLU A 77 2.10 5.44 -1.93
CA GLU A 77 1.83 6.87 -1.74
C GLU A 77 1.36 7.56 -3.03
N GLY A 78 1.95 7.20 -4.17
CA GLY A 78 1.59 7.74 -5.49
C GLY A 78 0.16 7.42 -5.93
N LEU A 79 -0.52 6.50 -5.25
CA LEU A 79 -1.88 6.04 -5.58
C LEU A 79 -2.96 6.67 -4.71
N ARG A 80 -2.64 7.61 -3.82
CA ARG A 80 -3.62 8.18 -2.86
C ARG A 80 -4.85 8.81 -3.51
N GLY A 81 -4.71 9.37 -4.71
CA GLY A 81 -5.84 9.85 -5.50
C GLY A 81 -6.74 8.70 -5.96
N LEU A 82 -6.14 7.66 -6.54
CA LEU A 82 -6.84 6.49 -7.09
C LEU A 82 -7.47 5.60 -6.02
N ALA A 83 -6.91 5.54 -4.82
CA ALA A 83 -7.50 4.76 -3.73
C ALA A 83 -8.95 5.16 -3.43
N ARG A 84 -9.31 6.43 -3.66
CA ARG A 84 -10.68 6.94 -3.43
C ARG A 84 -11.65 6.62 -4.56
N THR A 85 -11.17 6.41 -5.77
CA THR A 85 -12.00 6.33 -6.98
C THR A 85 -11.93 4.99 -7.69
N ARG A 86 -10.86 4.22 -7.49
CA ARG A 86 -10.57 2.92 -8.14
C ARG A 86 -9.84 2.00 -7.16
N PHE A 87 -10.43 1.77 -5.98
CA PHE A 87 -9.75 1.04 -4.91
C PHE A 87 -9.39 -0.40 -5.34
N GLU A 88 -10.29 -1.06 -6.07
CA GLU A 88 -10.12 -2.38 -6.67
C GLU A 88 -8.83 -2.48 -7.50
N SER A 89 -8.54 -1.44 -8.30
CA SER A 89 -7.34 -1.40 -9.14
C SER A 89 -6.04 -1.28 -8.34
N VAL A 90 -6.08 -0.69 -7.14
CA VAL A 90 -4.88 -0.53 -6.28
C VAL A 90 -4.64 -1.71 -5.34
N VAL A 91 -5.66 -2.53 -5.06
CA VAL A 91 -5.58 -3.68 -4.14
C VAL A 91 -4.38 -4.60 -4.44
N PRO A 92 -4.08 -4.98 -5.69
CA PRO A 92 -2.96 -5.90 -5.95
C PRO A 92 -1.57 -5.34 -5.58
N ILE A 93 -1.42 -4.02 -5.60
CA ILE A 93 -0.19 -3.34 -5.16
C ILE A 93 -0.12 -3.40 -3.64
N LEU A 94 -1.23 -3.10 -2.97
CA LEU A 94 -1.30 -3.21 -1.52
C LEU A 94 -1.11 -4.63 -1.00
N GLU A 95 -1.60 -5.65 -1.71
CA GLU A 95 -1.38 -7.06 -1.40
C GLU A 95 0.10 -7.44 -1.45
N THR A 96 0.91 -6.77 -2.27
CA THR A 96 2.37 -6.96 -2.27
C THR A 96 3.02 -6.38 -1.01
N LEU A 97 2.41 -5.34 -0.42
CA LEU A 97 2.98 -4.55 0.68
C LEU A 97 2.31 -4.84 2.04
N ASN A 98 1.33 -5.74 2.10
CA ASN A 98 0.44 -5.92 3.25
C ASN A 98 1.12 -6.54 4.49
N ALA A 99 2.39 -6.95 4.38
CA ALA A 99 3.22 -7.43 5.48
C ALA A 99 4.64 -6.80 5.45
N ASP A 100 4.81 -5.66 4.78
CA ASP A 100 6.13 -5.07 4.53
C ASP A 100 6.93 -4.86 5.83
N ALA A 101 8.21 -5.23 5.82
CA ALA A 101 9.09 -5.10 6.97
C ALA A 101 9.35 -3.63 7.37
N SER A 102 9.24 -2.69 6.42
CA SER A 102 9.47 -1.27 6.66
C SER A 102 8.27 -0.60 7.34
N PRO A 103 8.44 0.01 8.53
CA PRO A 103 7.38 0.81 9.16
C PRO A 103 6.94 1.98 8.27
N TYR A 104 7.85 2.53 7.46
CA TYR A 104 7.57 3.64 6.55
C TYR A 104 6.58 3.24 5.46
N VAL A 105 6.81 2.07 4.85
CA VAL A 105 5.88 1.49 3.85
C VAL A 105 4.54 1.15 4.50
N ARG A 106 4.53 0.46 5.65
CA ARG A 106 3.29 0.09 6.36
C ARG A 106 2.42 1.31 6.67
N LYS A 107 3.02 2.42 7.11
CA LYS A 107 2.29 3.67 7.38
C LYS A 107 1.62 4.22 6.13
N SER A 108 2.30 4.16 4.98
CA SER A 108 1.73 4.60 3.69
C SER A 108 0.57 3.69 3.26
N VAL A 109 0.71 2.36 3.35
CA VAL A 109 -0.37 1.39 3.07
C VAL A 109 -1.59 1.65 3.96
N ALA A 110 -1.39 1.84 5.26
CA ALA A 110 -2.48 2.15 6.19
C ALA A 110 -3.19 3.46 5.81
N ASN A 111 -2.45 4.49 5.39
CA ASN A 111 -3.06 5.72 4.90
C ASN A 111 -3.85 5.51 3.59
N LEU A 112 -3.38 4.64 2.69
CA LEU A 112 -4.09 4.31 1.47
C LEU A 112 -5.42 3.58 1.76
N LEU A 113 -5.44 2.67 2.73
CA LEU A 113 -6.66 2.03 3.23
C LEU A 113 -7.64 3.06 3.80
N ARG A 114 -7.17 4.05 4.58
CA ARG A 114 -8.01 5.13 5.09
C ARG A 114 -8.65 5.95 3.98
N ASP A 115 -7.90 6.23 2.92
CA ASP A 115 -8.43 6.97 1.78
C ASP A 115 -9.46 6.15 0.99
N GLY A 116 -9.17 4.88 0.72
CA GLY A 116 -10.15 3.97 0.11
C GLY A 116 -11.42 3.83 0.95
N GLY A 117 -11.26 3.74 2.28
CA GLY A 117 -12.37 3.55 3.22
C GLY A 117 -13.39 4.69 3.23
N LYS A 118 -12.98 5.90 2.82
CA LYS A 118 -13.89 7.05 2.72
C LYS A 118 -14.95 6.90 1.62
N LYS A 119 -14.68 6.08 0.60
CA LYS A 119 -15.57 5.91 -0.56
C LYS A 119 -15.99 4.47 -0.79
N ASN A 120 -15.16 3.50 -0.37
CA ASN A 120 -15.35 2.07 -0.59
C ASN A 120 -15.17 1.28 0.73
N PRO A 121 -15.92 1.59 1.81
CA PRO A 121 -15.68 1.02 3.14
C PRO A 121 -15.81 -0.50 3.17
N MET A 122 -16.81 -1.07 2.49
CA MET A 122 -17.03 -2.52 2.47
C MET A 122 -15.88 -3.26 1.77
N LEU A 123 -15.45 -2.81 0.60
CA LEU A 123 -14.34 -3.43 -0.10
C LEU A 123 -13.02 -3.37 0.70
N VAL A 124 -12.81 -2.28 1.43
CA VAL A 124 -11.64 -2.12 2.32
C VAL A 124 -11.71 -3.11 3.48
N LEU A 125 -12.88 -3.27 4.11
CA LEU A 125 -13.11 -4.25 5.17
C LEU A 125 -12.87 -5.68 4.67
N ASP A 126 -13.47 -6.06 3.54
CA ASP A 126 -13.32 -7.40 2.93
C ASP A 126 -11.87 -7.68 2.56
N THR A 127 -11.14 -6.67 2.10
CA THR A 127 -9.71 -6.77 1.80
C THR A 127 -8.89 -6.98 3.07
N CYS A 128 -9.17 -6.24 4.13
CA CYS A 128 -8.48 -6.40 5.41
C CYS A 128 -8.76 -7.77 6.05
N GLU A 129 -9.99 -8.27 5.97
CA GLU A 129 -10.37 -9.61 6.45
C GLU A 129 -9.61 -10.70 5.72
N ARG A 130 -9.58 -10.62 4.38
CA ARG A 130 -8.81 -11.54 3.56
C ARG A 130 -7.34 -11.56 3.97
N TRP A 131 -6.73 -10.40 4.18
CA TRP A 131 -5.32 -10.30 4.58
C TRP A 131 -5.05 -10.92 5.94
N LEU A 132 -5.87 -10.62 6.95
CA LEU A 132 -5.72 -11.21 8.29
C LEU A 132 -5.85 -12.73 8.27
N ARG A 133 -6.81 -13.25 7.48
CA ARG A 133 -7.02 -14.68 7.31
C ARG A 133 -5.84 -15.37 6.63
N ILE A 134 -5.34 -14.83 5.52
CA ILE A 134 -4.26 -15.44 4.74
C ILE A 134 -2.91 -15.35 5.46
N SER A 135 -2.61 -14.20 6.07
CA SER A 135 -1.35 -13.99 6.81
C SER A 135 -1.26 -14.79 8.11
N GLY A 136 -2.38 -15.38 8.57
CA GLY A 136 -2.43 -16.07 9.86
C GLY A 136 -2.25 -15.13 11.05
N GLY A 137 -2.55 -13.84 10.88
CA GLY A 137 -2.40 -12.84 11.94
C GLY A 137 -0.99 -12.25 12.07
N ASP A 138 -0.22 -12.22 10.98
CA ASP A 138 1.08 -11.52 10.93
C ASP A 138 1.01 -10.13 11.59
N ALA A 139 2.02 -9.81 12.41
CA ALA A 139 2.03 -8.59 13.21
C ALA A 139 2.07 -7.32 12.34
N ASN A 140 2.77 -7.34 11.21
CA ASN A 140 2.84 -6.22 10.28
C ASN A 140 1.50 -6.01 9.58
N THR A 141 0.88 -7.09 9.08
CA THR A 141 -0.48 -7.02 8.51
C THR A 141 -1.49 -6.52 9.51
N ARG A 142 -1.48 -7.06 10.74
CA ARG A 142 -2.38 -6.62 11.81
C ARG A 142 -2.18 -5.14 12.15
N TRP A 143 -0.93 -4.67 12.19
CA TRP A 143 -0.62 -3.26 12.39
C TRP A 143 -1.23 -2.40 11.27
N ILE A 144 -1.04 -2.77 10.00
CA ILE A 144 -1.60 -2.05 8.84
C ILE A 144 -3.12 -1.97 8.94
N VAL A 145 -3.79 -3.10 9.17
CA VAL A 145 -5.26 -3.16 9.24
C VAL A 145 -5.80 -2.31 10.39
N THR A 146 -5.19 -2.43 11.58
CA THR A 146 -5.60 -1.65 12.77
C THR A 146 -5.54 -0.16 12.52
N HIS A 147 -4.46 0.32 11.90
CA HIS A 147 -4.28 1.75 11.63
C HIS A 147 -5.11 2.19 10.43
N GLY A 148 -5.21 1.37 9.38
CA GLY A 148 -5.94 1.67 8.14
C GLY A 148 -7.44 1.80 8.34
N LEU A 149 -8.02 1.04 9.27
CA LEU A 149 -9.45 1.06 9.56
C LEU A 149 -9.86 2.09 10.60
N ALA A 150 -8.93 2.90 11.14
CA ALA A 150 -9.23 3.85 12.21
C ALA A 150 -10.42 4.77 11.91
N LYS A 151 -10.55 5.24 10.66
CA LYS A 151 -11.69 6.09 10.25
C LYS A 151 -12.98 5.30 10.02
N ILE A 152 -12.89 4.11 9.43
CA ILE A 152 -14.05 3.22 9.26
C ILE A 152 -14.61 2.82 10.62
N ARG A 153 -13.76 2.65 11.64
CA ARG A 153 -14.18 2.32 13.01
C ARG A 153 -15.13 3.35 13.61
N GLU A 154 -15.02 4.61 13.21
CA GLU A 154 -15.94 5.66 13.67
C GLU A 154 -17.36 5.47 13.10
N THR A 155 -17.49 4.87 11.91
CA THR A 155 -18.79 4.64 11.24
C THR A 155 -19.30 3.21 11.35
N GLU A 156 -18.40 2.24 11.51
CA GLU A 156 -18.65 0.79 11.49
C GLU A 156 -17.90 0.10 12.66
N PRO A 157 -18.11 0.52 13.92
CA PRO A 157 -17.32 0.07 15.07
C PRO A 157 -17.41 -1.44 15.30
N GLN A 158 -18.58 -2.04 15.12
CA GLN A 158 -18.81 -3.47 15.35
C GLN A 158 -18.08 -4.35 14.34
N LYS A 159 -18.12 -3.99 13.04
CA LYS A 159 -17.41 -4.74 11.98
C LYS A 159 -15.90 -4.67 12.19
N VAL A 160 -15.36 -3.48 12.50
CA VAL A 160 -13.93 -3.33 12.77
C VAL A 160 -13.53 -4.07 14.04
N ALA A 161 -14.34 -4.05 15.10
CA ALA A 161 -14.06 -4.79 16.32
C ALA A 161 -14.00 -6.30 16.07
N ALA A 162 -15.00 -6.86 15.37
CA ALA A 162 -15.05 -8.27 15.01
C ALA A 162 -13.82 -8.72 14.21
N LEU A 163 -13.38 -7.85 13.29
CA LEU A 163 -12.20 -8.11 12.45
C LEU A 163 -10.88 -8.12 13.24
N LEU A 164 -10.76 -7.27 14.26
CA LEU A 164 -9.52 -7.10 15.02
C LEU A 164 -9.41 -8.06 16.22
N VAL A 165 -10.43 -8.88 16.50
CA VAL A 165 -10.31 -9.96 17.48
C VAL A 165 -9.11 -10.86 17.11
N PRO A 166 -8.29 -11.30 18.08
CA PRO A 166 -7.25 -12.27 17.81
C PRO A 166 -7.85 -13.52 17.16
N LEU A 167 -7.25 -13.99 16.06
CA LEU A 167 -7.66 -15.28 15.49
C LEU A 167 -7.34 -16.37 16.53
N PRO A 168 -8.22 -17.38 16.70
CA PRO A 168 -7.95 -18.47 17.62
C PRO A 168 -6.61 -19.11 17.26
N GLU A 169 -5.78 -19.40 18.27
CA GLU A 169 -4.48 -19.99 18.06
C GLU A 169 -4.60 -21.26 17.21
N LYS A 170 -3.78 -21.37 16.16
CA LYS A 170 -3.63 -22.65 15.47
C LYS A 170 -3.04 -23.64 16.47
N LYS A 171 -3.85 -24.62 16.92
CA LYS A 171 -3.35 -25.76 17.70
C LYS A 171 -2.11 -26.31 16.98
N PRO A 172 -0.98 -26.52 17.67
CA PRO A 172 0.20 -27.11 17.06
C PRO A 172 -0.20 -28.46 16.44
N ALA A 173 0.23 -28.70 15.20
CA ALA A 173 0.01 -29.96 14.53
C ALA A 173 0.50 -31.09 15.46
N ALA A 174 -0.40 -32.01 15.81
CA ALA A 174 -0.07 -33.13 16.68
C ALA A 174 1.16 -33.83 16.11
N LYS A 175 2.26 -33.86 16.89
CA LYS A 175 3.45 -34.64 16.54
C LYS A 175 2.97 -36.10 16.39
N ARG A 176 3.03 -36.64 15.17
CA ARG A 176 2.80 -38.07 14.95
C ARG A 176 3.78 -38.83 15.83
N ALA A 177 3.26 -39.61 16.77
CA ALA A 177 4.07 -40.49 17.59
C ALA A 177 4.85 -41.45 16.66
N PRO A 178 6.12 -41.75 16.95
CA PRO A 178 6.86 -42.73 16.16
C PRO A 178 6.16 -44.08 16.28
N ALA A 179 5.91 -44.73 15.13
CA ALA A 179 5.36 -46.06 15.07
C ALA A 179 6.27 -47.01 15.87
N ARG A 180 5.72 -47.66 16.91
CA ARG A 180 6.37 -48.77 17.59
C ARG A 180 6.58 -49.89 16.57
N LYS A 181 7.83 -50.20 16.26
CA LYS A 181 8.20 -51.46 15.63
C LYS A 181 8.07 -52.56 16.70
N GLN A 182 7.19 -53.52 16.46
CA GLN A 182 7.28 -54.87 17.02
C GLN A 182 7.74 -55.80 15.91
#